data_AF-G5EKJ7-F1
#
_entry.id   AF-G5EKJ7-F1
#
_cell.length_a   1.000
_cell.length_b   1.000
_cell.length_c   1.000
_cell.angle_alpha   90.00
_cell.angle_beta   90.00
_cell.angle_gamma   90.00
#
_symmetry.space_group_name_H-M   'P 1'
#
loop_
_entity.id
_entity.type
_entity.pdbx_description
1 polymer ?
#
loop_
_entity_poly.entity_id
_entity_poly.type
_entity_poly.pdbx_seq_one_letter_code
_entity_poly.pdbx_strand_id
1 'polypeptide(L)'
;ALEGIAAHAFSNLSNLVEITITKSKNLVFIEKGAFWNLSRLKYLTISNTGLKSLPDFSKINSAAKDFLFDLQDNVNMKVIHPNAFLGLSSDTIRELRLTKNGITEVLNHAFNGTKLDRLLLMGNQQLRQIHSQAFSGAEGPVVLDISRTSISVLPENILWRLKRLTAESVYTLKKLPNLDLFTQLIEANLTYRSHCCAFANSKKNMSVVHELCDKPNIKQEEPQWHLEHCTIEVSCHPKPDAFNPCEDIMGFTYLRV
;
A
#
# COMPACT_ATOMS: atom_id res chain seq x y z
N ALA A 1 -23.94 -4.35 -24.98
CA ALA A 1 -23.32 -4.13 -23.66
C ALA A 1 -22.15 -3.15 -23.85
N LEU A 2 -21.71 -2.43 -22.82
CA LEU A 2 -20.56 -1.54 -22.95
C LEU A 2 -19.26 -2.37 -23.08
N GLU A 3 -18.56 -2.22 -24.19
CA GLU A 3 -17.32 -2.97 -24.48
C GLU A 3 -16.06 -2.12 -24.34
N GLY A 4 -16.17 -0.82 -24.59
CA GLY A 4 -15.06 0.13 -24.58
C GLY A 4 -15.50 1.53 -24.17
N ILE A 5 -14.55 2.32 -23.66
CA ILE A 5 -14.68 3.77 -23.47
C ILE A 5 -13.72 4.44 -24.43
N ALA A 6 -14.26 5.28 -25.32
CA ALA A 6 -13.49 5.94 -26.37
C ALA A 6 -12.61 7.08 -25.82
N ALA A 7 -11.61 7.47 -26.60
CA ALA A 7 -10.79 8.64 -26.33
C ALA A 7 -11.66 9.90 -26.14
N HIS A 8 -11.23 10.80 -25.24
CA HIS A 8 -11.92 12.03 -24.89
C HIS A 8 -13.34 11.88 -24.30
N ALA A 9 -13.79 10.68 -23.95
CA ALA A 9 -15.08 10.44 -23.31
C ALA A 9 -15.28 11.29 -22.04
N PHE A 10 -14.21 11.50 -21.26
CA PHE A 10 -14.17 12.40 -20.11
C PHE A 10 -13.11 13.48 -20.35
N SER A 11 -13.47 14.52 -21.09
CA SER A 11 -12.54 15.60 -21.47
C SER A 11 -12.96 16.97 -20.97
N ASN A 12 -12.01 17.71 -20.37
CA ASN A 12 -12.16 19.11 -19.94
C ASN A 12 -13.32 19.35 -18.96
N LEU A 13 -13.66 18.35 -18.15
CA LEU A 13 -14.73 18.45 -17.16
C LEU A 13 -14.19 19.04 -15.86
N SER A 14 -13.94 20.35 -15.87
CA SER A 14 -13.26 21.08 -14.78
C SER A 14 -13.97 21.04 -13.43
N ASN A 15 -15.28 20.76 -13.40
CA ASN A 15 -16.06 20.62 -12.16
C ASN A 15 -16.34 19.17 -11.76
N LEU A 16 -15.89 18.19 -12.54
CA LEU A 16 -16.13 16.78 -12.24
C LEU A 16 -15.29 16.36 -11.03
N VAL A 17 -15.96 15.82 -10.02
CA VAL A 17 -15.33 15.39 -8.76
C VAL A 17 -15.23 13.87 -8.67
N GLU A 18 -16.15 13.14 -9.30
CA GLU A 18 -16.23 11.69 -9.18
C GLU A 18 -16.51 11.04 -10.53
N ILE A 19 -15.80 9.96 -10.81
CA ILE A 19 -16.07 9.02 -11.90
C ILE A 19 -16.19 7.63 -11.29
N THR A 20 -17.30 6.96 -11.59
CA THR A 20 -17.57 5.60 -11.12
C THR A 20 -17.96 4.70 -12.29
N ILE A 21 -17.09 3.77 -12.64
CA ILE A 21 -17.26 2.77 -13.71
C ILE A 21 -17.38 1.40 -13.04
N THR A 22 -18.60 0.87 -12.93
CA THR A 22 -18.82 -0.39 -12.21
C THR A 22 -19.72 -1.37 -12.96
N LYS A 23 -19.65 -2.64 -12.58
CA LYS A 23 -20.57 -3.71 -13.02
C LYS A 23 -20.65 -3.86 -14.55
N SER A 24 -19.56 -3.58 -15.24
CA SER A 24 -19.46 -3.60 -16.70
C SER A 24 -18.51 -4.71 -17.14
N LYS A 25 -18.92 -5.97 -16.97
CA LYS A 25 -18.07 -7.15 -17.22
C LYS A 25 -17.54 -7.27 -18.65
N ASN A 26 -18.27 -6.70 -19.62
CA ASN A 26 -17.89 -6.72 -21.03
C ASN A 26 -16.96 -5.55 -21.40
N LEU A 27 -16.73 -4.59 -20.50
CA LEU A 27 -15.78 -3.49 -20.71
C LEU A 27 -14.36 -4.05 -20.65
N VAL A 28 -13.72 -4.23 -21.80
CA VAL A 28 -12.40 -4.86 -21.91
C VAL A 28 -11.29 -3.87 -22.26
N PHE A 29 -11.62 -2.67 -22.72
CA PHE A 29 -10.65 -1.60 -22.98
C PHE A 29 -11.17 -0.21 -22.60
N ILE A 30 -10.24 0.67 -22.21
CA ILE A 30 -10.45 2.11 -22.11
C ILE A 30 -9.37 2.73 -22.98
N GLU A 31 -9.75 3.48 -24.01
CA GLU A 31 -8.80 4.03 -24.96
C GLU A 31 -7.88 5.06 -24.32
N LYS A 32 -6.67 5.16 -24.88
CA LYS A 32 -5.70 6.16 -24.48
C LYS A 32 -6.31 7.56 -24.61
N GLY A 33 -6.20 8.38 -23.57
CA GLY A 33 -6.78 9.72 -23.56
C GLY A 33 -8.30 9.78 -23.33
N ALA A 34 -8.94 8.66 -22.93
CA ALA A 34 -10.33 8.68 -22.47
C ALA A 34 -10.55 9.64 -21.29
N PHE A 35 -9.57 9.74 -20.39
CA PHE A 35 -9.55 10.71 -19.29
C PHE A 35 -8.61 11.86 -19.63
N TRP A 36 -9.14 13.09 -19.70
CA TRP A 36 -8.38 14.26 -20.13
C TRP A 36 -8.79 15.51 -19.35
N ASN A 37 -7.81 16.17 -18.71
CA ASN A 37 -7.95 17.44 -18.00
C ASN A 37 -9.11 17.45 -17.00
N LEU A 38 -8.97 16.64 -15.94
CA LEU A 38 -9.98 16.46 -14.90
C LEU A 38 -9.45 17.05 -13.58
N SER A 39 -9.25 18.37 -13.57
CA SER A 39 -8.49 19.08 -12.53
C SER A 39 -9.06 19.01 -11.12
N ARG A 40 -10.37 18.76 -10.97
CA ARG A 40 -11.06 18.62 -9.67
C ARG A 40 -11.48 17.19 -9.35
N LEU A 41 -11.08 16.21 -10.15
CA LEU A 41 -11.42 14.80 -9.92
C LEU A 41 -10.81 14.36 -8.61
N LYS A 42 -11.62 13.87 -7.68
CA LYS A 42 -11.19 13.42 -6.36
C LYS A 42 -11.37 11.92 -6.18
N TYR A 43 -12.38 11.34 -6.83
CA TYR A 43 -12.74 9.93 -6.70
C TYR A 43 -12.80 9.29 -8.08
N LEU A 44 -11.98 8.26 -8.30
CA LEU A 44 -12.05 7.43 -9.51
C LEU A 44 -12.20 5.97 -9.11
N THR A 45 -13.38 5.42 -9.36
CA THR A 45 -13.72 4.03 -9.04
C THR A 45 -13.88 3.22 -10.31
N ILE A 46 -13.15 2.11 -10.43
CA ILE A 46 -13.27 1.13 -11.51
C ILE A 46 -13.43 -0.25 -10.89
N SER A 47 -14.63 -0.82 -10.95
CA SER A 47 -14.89 -2.10 -10.28
C SER A 47 -15.72 -3.09 -11.09
N ASN A 48 -15.39 -4.38 -10.98
CA ASN A 48 -16.13 -5.47 -11.62
C ASN A 48 -16.28 -5.24 -13.14
N THR A 49 -15.13 -5.00 -13.79
CA THR A 49 -15.02 -4.84 -15.25
C THR A 49 -14.21 -5.97 -15.89
N GLY A 50 -14.24 -6.06 -17.22
CA GLY A 50 -13.46 -7.01 -18.00
C GLY A 50 -12.01 -6.57 -18.29
N LEU A 51 -11.57 -5.42 -17.76
CA LEU A 51 -10.29 -4.81 -18.07
C LEU A 51 -9.11 -5.74 -17.72
N LYS A 52 -8.14 -5.80 -18.65
CA LYS A 52 -6.91 -6.58 -18.49
C LYS A 52 -5.70 -5.73 -18.05
N SER A 53 -5.76 -4.42 -18.30
CA SER A 53 -4.71 -3.46 -17.97
C SER A 53 -5.33 -2.17 -17.43
N LEU A 54 -4.55 -1.43 -16.63
CA LEU A 54 -4.94 -0.11 -16.14
C LEU A 54 -5.15 0.87 -17.33
N PRO A 55 -6.11 1.81 -17.22
CA PRO A 55 -6.24 2.89 -18.19
C PRO A 55 -5.03 3.84 -18.19
N ASP A 56 -4.88 4.62 -19.25
CA ASP A 56 -3.90 5.70 -19.29
C ASP A 56 -4.41 6.91 -18.50
N PHE A 57 -3.68 7.26 -17.43
CA PHE A 57 -3.98 8.40 -16.56
C PHE A 57 -3.12 9.64 -16.85
N SER A 58 -2.20 9.58 -17.82
CA SER A 58 -1.17 10.60 -18.07
C SER A 58 -1.71 12.01 -18.38
N LYS A 59 -3.01 12.11 -18.67
CA LYS A 59 -3.70 13.36 -19.04
C LYS A 59 -4.74 13.81 -18.02
N ILE A 60 -4.89 13.14 -16.86
CA ILE A 60 -5.84 13.55 -15.81
C ILE A 60 -5.37 14.82 -15.12
N ASN A 61 -4.17 14.78 -14.52
CA ASN A 61 -3.52 15.84 -13.74
C ASN A 61 -4.44 16.53 -12.73
N SER A 62 -5.13 15.73 -11.91
CA SER A 62 -6.00 16.29 -10.87
C SER A 62 -5.19 17.06 -9.83
N ALA A 63 -5.66 18.25 -9.43
CA ALA A 63 -5.10 19.04 -8.34
C ALA A 63 -5.96 18.92 -7.06
N ALA A 64 -6.88 17.95 -7.01
CA ALA A 64 -7.74 17.75 -5.86
C ALA A 64 -6.95 17.15 -4.68
N LYS A 65 -7.12 17.74 -3.49
CA LYS A 65 -6.65 17.16 -2.24
C LYS A 65 -7.44 15.90 -1.89
N ASP A 66 -6.78 14.99 -1.18
CA ASP A 66 -7.35 13.72 -0.75
C ASP A 66 -7.86 12.85 -1.91
N PHE A 67 -7.10 12.80 -3.02
CA PHE A 67 -7.44 11.96 -4.17
C PHE A 67 -7.48 10.48 -3.76
N LEU A 68 -8.53 9.78 -4.20
CA LEU A 68 -8.71 8.34 -3.98
C LEU A 68 -8.95 7.63 -5.31
N PHE A 69 -8.11 6.64 -5.60
CA PHE A 69 -8.29 5.71 -6.70
C PHE A 69 -8.71 4.34 -6.17
N ASP A 70 -9.80 3.81 -6.71
CA ASP A 70 -10.36 2.54 -6.26
C ASP A 70 -10.56 1.55 -7.42
N LEU A 71 -9.67 0.57 -7.51
CA LEU A 71 -9.74 -0.54 -8.46
C LEU A 71 -10.05 -1.84 -7.69
N GLN A 72 -11.28 -2.34 -7.81
CA GLN A 72 -11.71 -3.56 -7.09
C GLN A 72 -12.38 -4.60 -7.98
N ASP A 73 -12.21 -5.87 -7.68
CA ASP A 73 -12.91 -6.98 -8.33
C ASP A 73 -12.68 -7.07 -9.85
N ASN A 74 -11.54 -6.60 -10.35
CA ASN A 74 -11.12 -6.74 -11.74
C ASN A 74 -10.19 -7.97 -11.89
N VAL A 75 -10.80 -9.15 -11.96
CA VAL A 75 -10.11 -10.46 -11.93
C VAL A 75 -9.16 -10.73 -13.10
N ASN A 76 -9.35 -10.01 -14.21
CA ASN A 76 -8.53 -10.12 -15.42
C ASN A 76 -7.27 -9.23 -15.39
N MET A 77 -7.19 -8.30 -14.45
CA MET A 77 -6.02 -7.43 -14.28
C MET A 77 -4.89 -8.22 -13.62
N LYS A 78 -3.80 -8.52 -14.34
CA LYS A 78 -2.72 -9.40 -13.83
C LYS A 78 -1.47 -8.66 -13.38
N VAL A 79 -1.09 -7.58 -14.05
CA VAL A 79 0.21 -6.95 -13.85
C VAL A 79 0.04 -5.44 -13.66
N ILE A 80 0.75 -4.87 -12.70
CA ILE A 80 0.93 -3.42 -12.62
C ILE A 80 2.22 -3.06 -13.35
N HIS A 81 2.07 -2.37 -14.48
CA HIS A 81 3.17 -1.97 -15.35
C HIS A 81 3.91 -0.72 -14.85
N PRO A 82 5.12 -0.45 -15.35
CA PRO A 82 5.84 0.79 -15.06
C PRO A 82 5.00 2.04 -15.39
N ASN A 83 5.08 3.07 -14.54
CA ASN A 83 4.39 4.35 -14.70
C ASN A 83 2.85 4.24 -14.76
N ALA A 84 2.25 3.16 -14.23
CA ALA A 84 0.82 2.90 -14.37
C ALA A 84 -0.10 3.95 -13.75
N PHE A 85 0.42 4.76 -12.82
CA PHE A 85 -0.35 5.80 -12.10
C PHE A 85 0.15 7.22 -12.42
N LEU A 86 1.03 7.37 -13.41
CA LEU A 86 1.59 8.66 -13.79
C LEU A 86 0.49 9.60 -14.31
N GLY A 87 0.47 10.83 -13.80
CA GLY A 87 -0.51 11.86 -14.19
C GLY A 87 -1.88 11.73 -13.51
N LEU A 88 -2.09 10.75 -12.63
CA LEU A 88 -3.36 10.57 -11.93
C LEU A 88 -3.70 11.76 -11.01
N SER A 89 -2.71 12.28 -10.29
CA SER A 89 -2.80 13.46 -9.42
C SER A 89 -1.48 14.23 -9.44
N SER A 90 -1.54 15.55 -9.37
CA SER A 90 -0.38 16.43 -9.16
C SER A 90 -0.11 16.70 -7.68
N ASP A 91 -1.08 16.42 -6.80
CA ASP A 91 -0.95 16.41 -5.33
C ASP A 91 -0.81 14.96 -4.82
N THR A 92 -0.55 14.79 -3.53
CA THR A 92 -0.46 13.49 -2.85
C THR A 92 -1.77 12.72 -2.96
N ILE A 93 -1.68 11.52 -3.53
CA ILE A 93 -2.76 10.54 -3.54
C ILE A 93 -2.93 10.03 -2.11
N ARG A 94 -4.08 10.30 -1.51
CA ARG A 94 -4.39 9.83 -0.15
C ARG A 94 -4.48 8.32 -0.12
N GLU A 95 -5.17 7.72 -1.08
CA GLU A 95 -5.40 6.27 -1.05
C GLU A 95 -5.51 5.68 -2.44
N LEU A 96 -4.69 4.64 -2.66
CA LEU A 96 -4.68 3.86 -3.88
C LEU A 96 -5.07 2.42 -3.51
N ARG A 97 -6.31 2.05 -3.83
CA ARG A 97 -6.87 0.73 -3.56
C ARG A 97 -6.84 -0.10 -4.82
N LEU A 98 -6.15 -1.23 -4.75
CA LEU A 98 -6.05 -2.22 -5.81
C LEU A 98 -6.53 -3.57 -5.27
N THR A 99 -7.66 -3.60 -4.59
CA THR A 99 -8.06 -4.74 -3.77
C THR A 99 -8.83 -5.80 -4.56
N LYS A 100 -8.68 -7.08 -4.19
CA LYS A 100 -9.44 -8.21 -4.77
C LYS A 100 -9.40 -8.28 -6.32
N ASN A 101 -8.31 -7.84 -6.94
CA ASN A 101 -8.11 -7.99 -8.38
C ASN A 101 -7.41 -9.31 -8.71
N GLY A 102 -7.09 -9.52 -9.99
CA GLY A 102 -6.32 -10.68 -10.45
C GLY A 102 -4.80 -10.51 -10.36
N ILE A 103 -4.29 -9.51 -9.63
CA ILE A 103 -2.90 -9.07 -9.76
C ILE A 103 -1.96 -10.17 -9.24
N THR A 104 -0.96 -10.51 -10.05
CA THR A 104 0.06 -11.52 -9.77
C THR A 104 1.43 -10.90 -9.52
N GLU A 105 1.69 -9.74 -10.11
CA GLU A 105 3.02 -9.12 -10.13
C GLU A 105 2.93 -7.58 -10.21
N VAL A 106 3.80 -6.90 -9.46
CA VAL A 106 4.01 -5.45 -9.54
C VAL A 106 5.42 -5.19 -10.03
N LEU A 107 5.54 -4.65 -11.24
CA LEU A 107 6.81 -4.46 -11.93
C LEU A 107 7.62 -3.30 -11.36
N ASN A 108 8.91 -3.25 -11.74
CA ASN A 108 9.78 -2.11 -11.46
C ASN A 108 9.14 -0.80 -11.95
N HIS A 109 9.28 0.26 -11.16
CA HIS A 109 8.81 1.62 -11.49
C HIS A 109 7.29 1.73 -11.68
N ALA A 110 6.51 0.77 -11.15
CA ALA A 110 5.05 0.79 -11.20
C ALA A 110 4.43 2.08 -10.65
N PHE A 111 5.01 2.62 -9.56
CA PHE A 111 4.54 3.82 -8.89
C PHE A 111 5.41 5.07 -9.18
N ASN A 112 6.27 5.01 -10.18
CA ASN A 112 7.17 6.11 -10.52
C ASN A 112 6.42 7.43 -10.81
N GLY A 113 6.93 8.54 -10.27
CA GLY A 113 6.35 9.87 -10.45
C GLY A 113 5.08 10.11 -9.64
N THR A 114 4.77 9.27 -8.65
CA THR A 114 3.59 9.43 -7.78
C THR A 114 3.99 9.86 -6.37
N LYS A 115 3.10 10.61 -5.72
CA LYS A 115 3.12 10.87 -4.28
C LYS A 115 1.94 10.13 -3.66
N LEU A 116 2.21 9.21 -2.74
CA LEU A 116 1.23 8.26 -2.24
C LEU A 116 1.29 8.14 -0.71
N ASP A 117 0.16 8.26 -0.04
CA ASP A 117 0.05 8.03 1.40
C ASP A 117 -0.27 6.55 1.70
N ARG A 118 -1.37 6.02 1.16
CA ARG A 118 -1.83 4.65 1.47
C ARG A 118 -1.94 3.77 0.22
N LEU A 119 -1.29 2.61 0.24
CA LEU A 119 -1.40 1.58 -0.81
C LEU A 119 -2.06 0.32 -0.25
N LEU A 120 -3.22 -0.05 -0.79
CA LEU A 120 -3.93 -1.27 -0.41
C LEU A 120 -3.94 -2.28 -1.56
N LEU A 121 -3.19 -3.36 -1.41
CA LEU A 121 -3.10 -4.51 -2.32
C LEU A 121 -3.87 -5.74 -1.80
N MET A 122 -4.64 -5.56 -0.73
CA MET A 122 -5.32 -6.62 -0.02
C MET A 122 -6.23 -7.47 -0.91
N GLY A 123 -6.17 -8.80 -0.75
CA GLY A 123 -7.05 -9.74 -1.43
C GLY A 123 -6.63 -10.11 -2.86
N ASN A 124 -5.50 -9.63 -3.38
CA ASN A 124 -4.90 -10.18 -4.59
C ASN A 124 -4.23 -11.53 -4.26
N GLN A 125 -5.03 -12.59 -4.21
CA GLN A 125 -4.60 -13.90 -3.71
C GLN A 125 -3.42 -14.49 -4.48
N GLN A 126 -3.23 -14.12 -5.75
CA GLN A 126 -2.14 -14.61 -6.60
C GLN A 126 -0.95 -13.64 -6.72
N LEU A 127 -0.96 -12.52 -5.99
CA LEU A 127 0.15 -11.58 -5.97
C LEU A 127 1.34 -12.21 -5.24
N ARG A 128 2.39 -12.55 -6.00
CA ARG A 128 3.58 -13.26 -5.49
C ARG A 128 4.78 -12.34 -5.32
N GLN A 129 4.86 -11.29 -6.13
CA GLN A 129 6.05 -10.45 -6.22
C GLN A 129 5.70 -8.99 -6.38
N ILE A 130 6.34 -8.15 -5.56
CA ILE A 130 6.50 -6.73 -5.80
C ILE A 130 8.00 -6.53 -6.05
N HIS A 131 8.36 -6.05 -7.24
CA HIS A 131 9.76 -5.92 -7.59
C HIS A 131 10.47 -4.88 -6.71
N SER A 132 11.76 -5.08 -6.50
CA SER A 132 12.59 -4.25 -5.61
C SER A 132 12.66 -2.77 -5.99
N GLN A 133 12.39 -2.42 -7.27
CA GLN A 133 12.33 -1.03 -7.72
C GLN A 133 10.91 -0.60 -8.08
N ALA A 134 9.85 -1.30 -7.64
CA ALA A 134 8.45 -0.94 -7.94
C ALA A 134 8.11 0.50 -7.53
N PHE A 135 8.72 0.97 -6.45
CA PHE A 135 8.55 2.32 -5.89
C PHE A 135 9.70 3.28 -6.18
N SER A 136 10.62 2.92 -7.09
CA SER A 136 11.66 3.85 -7.52
C SER A 136 11.02 5.07 -8.18
N GLY A 137 11.39 6.28 -7.72
CA GLY A 137 10.79 7.54 -8.17
C GLY A 137 9.40 7.83 -7.58
N ALA A 138 8.91 7.04 -6.62
CA ALA A 138 7.71 7.32 -5.86
C ALA A 138 8.04 8.00 -4.51
N GLU A 139 7.16 8.89 -4.05
CA GLU A 139 7.19 9.42 -2.69
C GLU A 139 6.12 8.69 -1.86
N GLY A 140 6.55 7.84 -0.93
CA GLY A 140 5.67 6.94 -0.17
C GLY A 140 5.66 5.50 -0.74
N PRO A 141 4.72 4.62 -0.30
CA PRO A 141 3.63 4.87 0.65
C PRO A 141 4.09 4.97 2.11
N VAL A 142 3.23 5.50 2.96
CA VAL A 142 3.35 5.53 4.42
C VAL A 142 2.59 4.37 5.06
N VAL A 143 1.49 3.95 4.44
CA VAL A 143 0.67 2.80 4.85
C VAL A 143 0.64 1.78 3.73
N LEU A 144 1.02 0.54 4.03
CA LEU A 144 0.98 -0.58 3.09
C LEU A 144 0.15 -1.72 3.65
N ASP A 145 -0.86 -2.15 2.88
CA ASP A 145 -1.65 -3.33 3.18
C ASP A 145 -1.51 -4.37 2.05
N ILE A 146 -0.89 -5.50 2.37
CA ILE A 146 -0.69 -6.66 1.49
C ILE A 146 -1.43 -7.89 2.01
N SER A 147 -2.42 -7.73 2.88
CA SER A 147 -3.11 -8.84 3.51
C SER A 147 -3.82 -9.73 2.48
N ARG A 148 -3.90 -11.04 2.76
CA ARG A 148 -4.52 -12.03 1.86
C ARG A 148 -3.90 -12.01 0.46
N THR A 149 -2.58 -11.86 0.38
CA THR A 149 -1.77 -12.04 -0.84
C THR A 149 -0.86 -13.26 -0.68
N SER A 150 -0.13 -13.61 -1.75
CA SER A 150 0.85 -14.70 -1.76
C SER A 150 2.30 -14.17 -1.85
N ILE A 151 2.55 -12.96 -1.33
CA ILE A 151 3.88 -12.35 -1.33
C ILE A 151 4.80 -13.15 -0.42
N SER A 152 6.00 -13.48 -0.90
CA SER A 152 7.01 -14.20 -0.12
C SER A 152 8.12 -13.29 0.43
N VAL A 153 8.31 -12.11 -0.15
CA VAL A 153 9.38 -11.16 0.19
C VAL A 153 8.83 -9.73 0.11
N LEU A 154 9.12 -8.91 1.12
CA LEU A 154 8.77 -7.49 1.12
C LEU A 154 9.76 -6.68 0.26
N PRO A 155 9.30 -5.64 -0.46
CA PRO A 155 10.19 -4.74 -1.19
C PRO A 155 10.95 -3.83 -0.21
N GLU A 156 12.26 -4.07 -0.06
CA GLU A 156 13.09 -3.39 0.94
C GLU A 156 13.18 -1.87 0.76
N ASN A 157 13.11 -1.40 -0.49
CA ASN A 157 13.32 0.00 -0.85
C ASN A 157 12.30 0.99 -0.27
N ILE A 158 11.15 0.51 0.23
CA ILE A 158 10.10 1.35 0.83
C ILE A 158 9.97 1.22 2.35
N LEU A 159 10.59 0.22 2.95
CA LEU A 159 10.32 -0.13 4.36
C LEU A 159 10.68 0.99 5.32
N TRP A 160 11.67 1.81 4.96
CA TRP A 160 12.15 2.94 5.76
C TRP A 160 11.15 4.10 5.83
N ARG A 161 10.17 4.17 4.92
CA ARG A 161 9.09 5.18 4.93
C ARG A 161 7.79 4.68 5.55
N LEU A 162 7.63 3.37 5.68
CA LEU A 162 6.38 2.80 6.19
C LEU A 162 6.22 3.16 7.67
N LYS A 163 5.11 3.82 8.00
CA LYS A 163 4.64 3.96 9.38
C LYS A 163 3.74 2.79 9.78
N ARG A 164 3.00 2.21 8.81
CA ARG A 164 2.11 1.07 9.06
C ARG A 164 2.20 0.01 7.99
N LEU A 165 2.39 -1.23 8.43
CA LEU A 165 2.38 -2.42 7.59
C LEU A 165 1.27 -3.37 8.03
N THR A 166 0.44 -3.81 7.09
CA THR A 166 -0.58 -4.83 7.33
C THR A 166 -0.38 -5.98 6.33
N ALA A 167 -0.12 -7.17 6.86
CA ALA A 167 0.21 -8.40 6.16
C ALA A 167 -0.47 -9.58 6.87
N GLU A 168 -1.79 -9.48 7.04
CA GLU A 168 -2.61 -10.53 7.66
C GLU A 168 -2.95 -11.62 6.65
N SER A 169 -2.89 -12.88 7.07
CA SER A 169 -3.16 -14.05 6.21
C SER A 169 -2.26 -14.10 4.95
N VAL A 170 -0.98 -13.73 5.09
CA VAL A 170 0.08 -13.80 4.08
C VAL A 170 1.04 -14.93 4.44
N TYR A 171 0.58 -16.17 4.33
CA TYR A 171 1.31 -17.37 4.80
C TYR A 171 2.59 -17.70 4.01
N THR A 172 2.79 -17.05 2.87
CA THR A 172 4.01 -17.15 2.07
C THR A 172 5.14 -16.27 2.59
N LEU A 173 4.81 -15.19 3.31
CA LEU A 173 5.78 -14.27 3.91
C LEU A 173 6.32 -14.88 5.20
N LYS A 174 7.20 -15.88 5.07
CA LYS A 174 7.74 -16.61 6.22
C LYS A 174 8.83 -15.83 6.96
N LYS A 175 9.50 -14.90 6.29
CA LYS A 175 10.62 -14.12 6.81
C LYS A 175 10.38 -12.63 6.60
N LEU A 176 10.76 -11.83 7.58
CA LEU A 176 10.92 -10.40 7.43
C LEU A 176 12.35 -10.09 6.96
N PRO A 177 12.55 -8.99 6.22
CA PRO A 177 13.88 -8.46 5.94
C PRO A 177 14.50 -7.85 7.21
N ASN A 178 15.70 -7.29 7.09
CA ASN A 178 16.37 -6.67 8.23
C ASN A 178 15.47 -5.62 8.91
N LEU A 179 15.32 -5.71 10.23
CA LEU A 179 14.50 -4.81 11.03
C LEU A 179 15.00 -3.37 11.02
N ASP A 180 16.30 -3.15 10.77
CA ASP A 180 16.89 -1.82 10.65
C ASP A 180 16.31 -1.02 9.48
N LEU A 181 15.73 -1.70 8.48
CA LEU A 181 15.06 -1.05 7.36
C LEU A 181 13.73 -0.40 7.78
N PHE A 182 13.13 -0.80 8.90
CA PHE A 182 11.82 -0.30 9.37
C PHE A 182 11.98 0.91 10.30
N THR A 183 12.71 1.91 9.85
CA THR A 183 13.10 3.07 10.66
C THR A 183 11.90 3.86 11.19
N GLN A 184 10.88 4.08 10.37
CA GLN A 184 9.68 4.86 10.73
C GLN A 184 8.46 4.02 11.13
N LEU A 185 8.59 2.69 11.18
CA LEU A 185 7.44 1.81 11.45
C LEU A 185 6.91 2.00 12.88
N ILE A 186 5.61 2.21 13.01
CA ILE A 186 4.90 2.41 14.27
C ILE A 186 3.94 1.23 14.52
N GLU A 187 3.27 0.73 13.47
CA GLU A 187 2.27 -0.33 13.57
C GLU A 187 2.51 -1.45 12.56
N ALA A 188 2.44 -2.70 13.01
CA ALA A 188 2.60 -3.90 12.19
C ALA A 188 1.55 -4.96 12.52
N ASN A 189 0.61 -5.22 11.59
CA ASN A 189 -0.36 -6.30 11.72
C ASN A 189 0.06 -7.43 10.76
N LEU A 190 0.56 -8.54 11.29
CA LEU A 190 1.27 -9.59 10.57
C LEU A 190 0.55 -10.93 10.70
N THR A 191 1.02 -11.92 9.95
CA THR A 191 0.46 -13.29 10.01
C THR A 191 1.06 -14.13 11.13
N TYR A 192 2.36 -13.97 11.38
CA TYR A 192 3.11 -14.82 12.30
C TYR A 192 3.48 -14.07 13.58
N ARG A 193 3.14 -14.65 14.74
CA ARG A 193 3.53 -14.12 16.06
C ARG A 193 5.05 -13.98 16.23
N SER A 194 5.80 -14.89 15.60
CA SER A 194 7.26 -14.88 15.61
C SER A 194 7.86 -13.60 15.01
N HIS A 195 7.17 -12.96 14.07
CA HIS A 195 7.60 -11.66 13.54
C HIS A 195 7.46 -10.55 14.57
N CYS A 196 6.41 -10.58 15.40
CA CYS A 196 6.23 -9.60 16.48
C CYS A 196 7.25 -9.76 17.61
N CYS A 197 7.74 -10.99 17.87
CA CYS A 197 8.87 -11.19 18.77
C CYS A 197 10.13 -10.45 18.32
N ALA A 198 10.37 -10.42 17.00
CA ALA A 198 11.54 -9.74 16.44
C ALA A 198 11.47 -8.22 16.68
N PHE A 199 10.28 -7.62 16.51
CA PHE A 199 10.07 -6.20 16.81
C PHE A 199 10.12 -5.87 18.30
N ALA A 200 9.61 -6.74 19.18
CA ALA A 200 9.65 -6.52 20.63
C ALA A 200 11.09 -6.50 21.19
N ASN A 201 11.98 -7.32 20.61
CA ASN A 201 13.38 -7.39 21.03
C ASN A 201 14.30 -6.38 20.31
N SER A 202 13.77 -5.69 19.29
CA SER A 202 14.50 -4.67 18.55
C SER A 202 14.48 -3.36 19.33
N LYS A 203 15.56 -3.05 20.05
CA LYS A 203 15.77 -1.73 20.65
C LYS A 203 15.95 -0.70 19.54
N LYS A 204 14.89 0.01 19.14
CA LYS A 204 15.05 1.19 18.28
C LYS A 204 15.94 2.20 19.01
N ASN A 205 16.95 2.72 18.30
CA ASN A 205 17.90 3.66 18.87
C ASN A 205 17.17 4.89 19.43
N MET A 206 17.50 5.25 20.67
CA MET A 206 16.88 6.33 21.46
C MET A 206 17.11 7.73 20.87
N SER A 207 17.96 7.85 19.84
CA SER A 207 18.32 9.10 19.15
C SER A 207 17.26 9.63 18.17
N VAL A 208 16.16 8.89 17.95
CA VAL A 208 15.07 9.27 17.02
C VAL A 208 13.85 9.85 17.76
N VAL A 209 13.85 9.83 19.09
CA VAL A 209 12.73 10.29 19.91
C VAL A 209 12.74 11.82 19.99
N HIS A 210 11.59 12.44 19.70
CA HIS A 210 11.45 13.90 19.71
C HIS A 210 11.70 14.46 21.14
N GLU A 211 12.41 15.58 21.29
CA GLU A 211 12.77 16.16 22.61
C GLU A 211 11.55 16.43 23.53
N LEU A 212 10.37 16.61 22.93
CA LEU A 212 9.11 16.80 23.66
C LEU A 212 8.59 15.52 24.32
N CYS A 213 9.13 14.34 24.01
CA CYS A 213 8.71 13.07 24.60
C CYS A 213 9.09 12.94 26.08
N ASP A 214 10.08 13.71 26.54
CA ASP A 214 10.43 13.81 27.96
C ASP A 214 9.46 14.69 28.76
N LYS A 215 8.53 15.40 28.10
CA LYS A 215 7.53 16.22 28.79
C LYS A 215 6.41 15.35 29.38
N PRO A 216 6.08 15.49 30.67
CA PRO A 216 5.17 14.58 31.36
C PRO A 216 3.72 14.60 30.84
N ASN A 217 3.28 15.70 30.23
CA ASN A 217 1.88 15.90 29.85
C ASN A 217 1.58 15.60 28.37
N ILE A 218 2.59 15.48 27.50
CA ILE A 218 2.37 15.36 26.05
C ILE A 218 1.59 14.07 25.69
N LYS A 219 1.75 13.00 26.49
CA LYS A 219 0.98 11.74 26.38
C LYS A 219 -0.53 11.95 26.61
N GLN A 220 -0.90 12.86 27.50
CA GLN A 220 -2.30 13.10 27.88
C GLN A 220 -2.94 14.19 27.01
N GLU A 221 -2.17 15.22 26.65
CA GLU A 221 -2.65 16.35 25.84
C GLU A 221 -2.77 15.97 24.36
N GLU A 222 -1.80 15.24 23.80
CA GLU A 222 -1.78 14.83 22.39
C GLU A 222 -1.40 13.36 22.22
N PRO A 223 -2.30 12.42 22.57
CA PRO A 223 -2.00 10.99 22.56
C PRO A 223 -1.60 10.46 21.17
N GLN A 224 -2.20 10.96 20.09
CA GLN A 224 -1.83 10.58 18.72
C GLN A 224 -0.44 11.09 18.32
N TRP A 225 -0.13 12.35 18.62
CA TRP A 225 1.20 12.92 18.34
C TRP A 225 2.28 12.17 19.11
N HIS A 226 2.06 11.89 20.39
CA HIS A 226 2.99 11.11 21.20
C HIS A 226 3.16 9.70 20.65
N LEU A 227 2.08 9.03 20.22
CA LEU A 227 2.18 7.71 19.58
C LEU A 227 3.07 7.73 18.33
N GLU A 228 3.00 8.79 17.53
CA GLU A 228 3.80 8.92 16.31
C GLU A 228 5.26 9.33 16.54
N HIS A 229 5.54 10.13 17.57
CA HIS A 229 6.85 10.78 17.74
C HIS A 229 7.66 10.28 18.95
N CYS A 230 7.01 9.53 19.85
CA CYS A 230 7.61 9.11 21.12
C CYS A 230 7.55 7.60 21.39
N THR A 231 6.86 6.83 20.55
CA THR A 231 6.82 5.37 20.71
C THR A 231 8.07 4.74 20.12
N ILE A 232 8.91 4.18 21.00
CA ILE A 232 10.15 3.49 20.62
C ILE A 232 9.86 2.06 20.13
N GLU A 233 8.77 1.47 20.61
CA GLU A 233 8.36 0.11 20.28
C GLU A 233 7.33 0.09 19.13
N VAL A 234 7.51 -0.83 18.18
CA VAL A 234 6.52 -1.06 17.13
C VAL A 234 5.32 -1.80 17.74
N SER A 235 4.13 -1.23 17.63
CA SER A 235 2.88 -1.91 17.99
C SER A 235 2.64 -3.06 16.99
N CYS A 236 2.94 -4.29 17.40
CA CYS A 236 2.85 -5.45 16.54
C CYS A 236 1.77 -6.45 16.97
N HIS A 237 1.00 -6.94 15.99
CA HIS A 237 -0.03 -7.97 16.14
C HIS A 237 0.16 -9.09 15.11
N PRO A 238 -0.22 -10.35 15.40
CA PRO A 238 -0.70 -10.85 16.69
C PRO A 238 0.41 -10.89 17.74
N LYS A 239 0.10 -10.50 18.97
CA LYS A 239 1.05 -10.58 20.09
C LYS A 239 1.42 -12.05 20.38
N PRO A 240 2.68 -12.31 20.76
CA PRO A 240 3.06 -13.59 21.35
C PRO A 240 2.18 -13.90 22.56
N ASP A 241 1.89 -15.18 22.81
CA ASP A 241 1.08 -15.62 23.95
C ASP A 241 1.79 -16.73 24.74
N ALA A 242 1.20 -17.15 25.85
CA ALA A 242 1.78 -18.17 26.73
C ALA A 242 2.02 -19.51 26.04
N PHE A 243 1.33 -19.80 24.94
CA PHE A 243 1.53 -21.02 24.14
C PHE A 243 2.58 -20.83 23.02
N ASN A 244 2.94 -19.58 22.70
CA ASN A 244 3.94 -19.23 21.68
C ASN A 244 4.81 -18.06 22.20
N PRO A 245 5.57 -18.24 23.29
CA PRO A 245 6.42 -17.18 23.82
C PRO A 245 7.63 -16.97 22.90
N CYS A 246 8.20 -15.76 22.93
CA CYS A 246 9.33 -15.42 22.06
C CYS A 246 10.59 -16.25 22.31
N GLU A 247 10.75 -16.73 23.54
CA GLU A 247 11.89 -17.55 24.00
C GLU A 247 11.92 -18.91 23.28
N ASP A 248 10.77 -19.53 23.04
CA ASP A 248 10.65 -20.83 22.35
C ASP A 248 10.76 -20.70 20.82
N ILE A 249 10.59 -19.50 20.28
CA ILE A 249 10.60 -19.21 18.84
C ILE A 249 12.01 -18.81 18.36
N MET A 250 12.78 -18.15 19.22
CA MET A 250 14.17 -17.74 18.95
C MET A 250 15.21 -18.67 19.59
N GLY A 251 14.78 -19.59 20.45
CA GLY A 251 15.61 -20.63 21.04
C GLY A 251 15.76 -21.85 20.13
N PHE A 252 17.02 -22.17 19.82
CA PHE A 252 17.49 -23.44 19.22
C PHE A 252 17.30 -23.62 17.70
N THR A 253 18.38 -23.34 16.97
CA THR A 253 18.63 -23.80 15.60
C THR A 253 18.67 -25.32 15.42
N TYR A 254 18.57 -26.11 16.49
CA TYR A 254 18.72 -27.58 16.49
C TYR A 254 17.41 -28.38 16.48
N LEU A 255 16.24 -27.75 16.51
CA LEU A 255 14.95 -28.43 16.45
C LEU A 255 14.07 -27.90 15.31
N ARG A 256 14.60 -27.96 14.09
CA ARG A 256 13.77 -28.03 12.87
C ARG A 256 13.94 -29.43 12.29
N VAL A 257 12.89 -30.24 12.39
CA VAL A 257 12.75 -31.52 11.68
C VAL A 257 12.66 -31.25 10.18
#